data_AF-S8C9Z8-F1
#
_entry.id   AF-S8C9Z8-F1
#
_cell.length_a   1.000
_cell.length_b   1.000
_cell.length_c   1.000
_cell.angle_alpha   90.00
_cell.angle_beta   90.00
_cell.angle_gamma   90.00
#
_symmetry.space_group_name_H-M   'P 1'
#
loop_
_entity.id
_entity.type
_entity.pdbx_description
1 polymer ?
#
loop_
_entity_poly.entity_id
_entity_poly.type
_entity_poly.pdbx_seq_one_letter_code
_entity_poly.pdbx_strand_id
1 'polypeptide(L)'
;DMTSPVDAELRERLSQVYGRVLVVDSIAAAKEVVSLLTGKYRNLIHACDTEVANIEVKEETPVDHGEMICFSIYSGRDADYGNGKSCIWVDVLDGGGDDLLKEFAPFFEDQSIKKVWHNYSFDNH
;
A
#
# COMPACT_ATOMS: atom_id res chain seq x y z
N ASP A 1 17.71 25.39 -18.07
CA ASP A 1 17.73 24.61 -16.82
C ASP A 1 18.89 23.63 -16.81
N MET A 2 19.91 23.90 -15.99
CA MET A 2 20.88 22.88 -15.59
C MET A 2 20.53 22.46 -14.17
N THR A 3 19.94 21.27 -14.02
CA THR A 3 19.80 20.60 -12.72
C THR A 3 21.19 20.40 -12.12
N SER A 4 21.35 20.71 -10.83
CA SER A 4 22.65 20.59 -10.17
C SER A 4 23.04 19.10 -10.04
N PRO A 5 24.35 18.77 -9.95
CA PRO A 5 24.81 17.38 -9.76
C PRO A 5 24.17 16.70 -8.54
N VAL A 6 23.86 17.48 -7.50
CA VAL A 6 23.18 17.01 -6.29
C VAL A 6 21.73 16.61 -6.59
N ASP A 7 21.03 17.36 -7.43
CA ASP A 7 19.65 17.04 -7.83
C ASP A 7 19.59 15.74 -8.65
N ALA A 8 20.61 15.47 -9.45
CA ALA A 8 20.71 14.24 -10.24
C ALA A 8 20.93 13.02 -9.33
N GLU A 9 21.84 13.11 -8.35
CA GLU A 9 22.09 12.05 -7.37
C GLU A 9 20.85 11.76 -6.50
N LEU A 10 20.16 12.82 -6.04
CA LEU A 10 18.92 12.67 -5.27
C LEU A 10 17.83 11.99 -6.10
N ARG A 11 17.67 12.37 -7.38
CA ARG A 11 16.72 11.72 -8.30
C ARG A 11 17.05 10.25 -8.53
N GLU A 12 18.33 9.91 -8.68
CA GLU A 12 18.74 8.51 -8.85
C GLU A 12 18.43 7.68 -7.60
N ARG A 13 18.74 8.20 -6.42
CA ARG A 13 18.43 7.52 -5.14
C ARG A 13 16.93 7.36 -4.94
N LEU A 14 16.14 8.39 -5.24
CA LEU A 14 14.68 8.29 -5.21
C LEU A 14 14.17 7.25 -6.21
N SER A 15 14.70 7.24 -7.44
CA SER A 15 14.35 6.25 -8.46
C SER A 15 14.66 4.82 -8.02
N GLN A 16 15.75 4.58 -7.29
CA GLN A 16 16.06 3.26 -6.72
C GLN A 16 15.07 2.83 -5.63
N VAL A 17 14.52 3.78 -4.86
CA VAL A 17 13.50 3.50 -3.85
C VAL A 17 12.15 3.22 -4.52
N TYR A 18 11.69 4.11 -5.39
CA TYR A 18 10.44 3.93 -6.14
C TYR A 18 10.48 2.72 -7.07
N GLY A 19 11.65 2.38 -7.61
CA GLY A 19 11.85 1.19 -8.45
C GLY A 19 11.60 -0.13 -7.71
N ARG A 20 11.54 -0.12 -6.36
CA ARG A 20 11.26 -1.30 -5.53
C ARG A 20 9.79 -1.43 -5.13
N VAL A 21 8.97 -0.42 -5.43
CA VAL A 21 7.56 -0.37 -5.06
C VAL A 21 6.70 -0.37 -6.32
N LEU A 22 5.68 -1.24 -6.35
CA LEU A 22 4.65 -1.20 -7.38
C LEU A 22 3.58 -0.21 -6.95
N VAL A 23 3.39 0.86 -7.71
CA VAL A 23 2.27 1.77 -7.51
C VAL A 23 1.01 1.15 -8.11
N VAL A 24 -0.07 1.13 -7.33
CA VAL A 24 -1.39 0.64 -7.71
C VAL A 24 -2.35 1.82 -7.66
N ASP A 25 -2.69 2.34 -8.83
CA ASP A 25 -3.48 3.55 -9.05
C ASP A 25 -4.68 3.30 -9.99
N SER A 26 -5.07 2.03 -10.15
CA SER A 26 -6.21 1.67 -10.99
C SER A 26 -6.87 0.38 -10.52
N ILE A 27 -8.18 0.27 -10.77
CA ILE A 27 -8.99 -0.93 -10.48
C ILE A 27 -8.41 -2.19 -11.13
N ALA A 28 -7.88 -2.07 -12.36
CA ALA A 28 -7.29 -3.20 -13.07
C ALA A 28 -6.04 -3.72 -12.34
N ALA A 29 -5.13 -2.83 -11.96
CA ALA A 29 -3.93 -3.18 -11.20
C ALA A 29 -4.30 -3.74 -9.81
N ALA A 30 -5.31 -3.17 -9.15
CA ALA A 30 -5.80 -3.67 -7.86
C ALA A 30 -6.29 -5.12 -7.96
N LYS A 31 -7.08 -5.45 -8.98
CA LYS A 31 -7.57 -6.83 -9.20
C LYS A 31 -6.44 -7.83 -9.40
N GLU A 32 -5.42 -7.47 -10.17
CA GLU A 32 -4.25 -8.34 -10.38
C GLU A 32 -3.49 -8.58 -9.07
N VAL A 33 -3.23 -7.51 -8.32
CA VAL A 33 -2.53 -7.58 -7.04
C VAL A 33 -3.32 -8.38 -6.00
N VAL A 34 -4.63 -8.17 -5.90
CA VAL A 34 -5.50 -8.90 -4.95
C VAL A 34 -5.58 -10.38 -5.31
N SER A 35 -5.61 -10.72 -6.60
CA SER A 35 -5.52 -12.12 -7.04
C SER A 35 -4.22 -12.78 -6.58
N LEU A 36 -3.09 -12.06 -6.66
CA LEU A 36 -1.81 -12.55 -6.16
C LEU A 36 -1.80 -12.69 -4.63
N LEU A 37 -2.29 -11.68 -3.90
CA LEU A 37 -2.37 -11.66 -2.44
C LEU A 37 -3.21 -12.83 -1.90
N THR A 38 -4.39 -13.05 -2.47
CA THR A 38 -5.35 -14.06 -2.00
C THR A 38 -5.10 -15.46 -2.56
N GLY A 39 -4.33 -15.56 -3.65
CA GLY A 39 -3.96 -16.82 -4.29
C GLY A 39 -2.52 -17.22 -3.97
N LYS A 40 -1.59 -16.76 -4.81
CA LYS A 40 -0.19 -17.19 -4.81
C LYS A 40 0.54 -16.89 -3.49
N TYR A 41 0.25 -15.73 -2.90
CA TYR A 41 0.96 -15.21 -1.74
C TYR A 41 0.20 -15.36 -0.42
N ARG A 42 -0.97 -16.00 -0.40
CA ARG A 42 -1.82 -16.16 0.80
C ARG A 42 -1.08 -16.70 2.03
N ASN A 43 -0.10 -17.57 1.81
CA ASN A 43 0.64 -18.24 2.88
C ASN A 43 1.82 -17.41 3.41
N LEU A 44 2.11 -16.26 2.80
CA LEU A 44 3.13 -15.33 3.27
C LEU A 44 2.59 -14.51 4.45
N ILE A 45 3.49 -13.76 5.09
CA ILE A 45 3.14 -12.77 6.10
C ILE A 45 3.26 -11.40 5.43
N HIS A 46 2.20 -10.63 5.52
CA HIS A 46 2.10 -9.32 4.89
C HIS A 46 2.25 -8.22 5.94
N ALA A 47 3.26 -7.37 5.78
CA ALA A 47 3.34 -6.14 6.56
C ALA A 47 2.47 -5.09 5.88
N CYS A 48 1.51 -4.55 6.62
CA CYS A 48 0.57 -3.55 6.16
C CYS A 48 0.79 -2.25 6.94
N ASP A 49 0.68 -1.13 6.23
CA ASP A 49 0.83 0.22 6.76
C ASP A 49 -0.17 1.11 6.03
N THR A 50 -0.91 1.94 6.77
CA THR A 50 -1.96 2.80 6.22
C THR A 50 -1.62 4.26 6.49
N GLU A 51 -2.00 5.13 5.57
CA GLU A 51 -1.94 6.57 5.75
C GLU A 51 -3.36 7.10 5.63
N VAL A 52 -3.77 7.93 6.59
CA VAL A 52 -5.10 8.53 6.58
C VAL A 52 -5.01 10.05 6.74
N ALA A 53 -5.94 10.76 6.12
CA ALA A 53 -6.11 12.21 6.27
C ALA A 53 -7.40 12.52 7.06
N ASN A 54 -7.57 13.79 7.45
CA ASN A 54 -8.76 14.31 8.14
C ASN A 54 -9.06 13.72 9.53
N ILE A 55 -8.02 13.39 10.32
CA ILE A 55 -8.21 13.07 11.75
C ILE A 55 -8.26 14.38 12.56
N GLU A 56 -9.43 14.78 13.06
CA GLU A 56 -9.51 15.81 14.11
C GLU A 56 -9.17 15.20 15.49
N VAL A 57 -7.86 15.09 15.77
CA VAL A 57 -7.27 14.47 16.98
C VAL A 57 -7.73 15.11 18.31
N LYS A 58 -8.46 16.23 18.27
CA LYS A 58 -8.89 16.98 19.47
C LYS A 58 -10.31 16.64 19.94
N GLU A 59 -11.15 16.03 19.11
CA GLU A 59 -12.57 15.78 19.44
C GLU A 59 -12.97 14.30 19.24
N GLU A 60 -12.27 13.54 18.37
CA GLU A 60 -12.68 12.18 17.99
C GLU A 60 -11.61 11.13 18.29
N THR A 61 -12.05 9.92 18.63
CA THR A 61 -11.12 8.79 18.80
C THR A 61 -10.54 8.39 17.45
N PRO A 62 -9.25 8.03 17.34
CA PRO A 62 -8.58 7.76 16.05
C PRO A 62 -9.11 6.54 15.27
N VAL A 63 -10.12 5.86 15.80
CA VAL A 63 -10.76 4.67 15.22
C VAL A 63 -12.01 5.14 14.48
N ASP A 64 -12.17 4.77 13.21
CA ASP A 64 -13.30 5.09 12.32
C ASP A 64 -13.48 6.56 11.90
N HIS A 65 -12.50 7.44 12.19
CA HIS A 65 -12.58 8.87 11.86
C HIS A 65 -11.32 9.30 11.07
N GLY A 66 -11.40 9.17 9.75
CA GLY A 66 -10.35 9.51 8.79
C GLY A 66 -10.62 8.93 7.40
N GLU A 67 -10.14 9.59 6.36
CA GLU A 67 -10.19 9.06 4.98
C GLU A 67 -8.86 8.39 4.66
N MET A 68 -8.88 7.11 4.29
CA MET A 68 -7.67 6.38 3.89
C MET A 68 -7.17 6.93 2.55
N ILE A 69 -5.99 7.55 2.58
CA ILE A 69 -5.41 8.21 1.40
C ILE A 69 -4.52 7.26 0.60
N CYS A 70 -3.86 6.33 1.28
CA CYS A 70 -3.06 5.28 0.67
C CYS A 70 -2.72 4.21 1.72
N PHE A 71 -2.25 3.07 1.23
CA PHE A 71 -1.67 2.03 2.09
C PHE A 71 -0.59 1.26 1.34
N SER A 72 0.28 0.61 2.09
CA SER A 72 1.33 -0.25 1.54
C SER A 72 1.21 -1.68 2.03
N ILE A 73 1.61 -2.63 1.18
CA ILE A 73 1.72 -4.04 1.55
C ILE A 73 3.07 -4.57 1.11
N TYR A 74 3.85 -5.07 2.07
CA TYR A 74 5.09 -5.79 1.81
C TYR A 74 4.94 -7.27 2.18
N SER A 75 5.25 -8.14 1.23
CA SER A 75 4.96 -9.59 1.34
C SER A 75 6.20 -10.46 1.50
N GLY A 76 7.37 -9.83 1.72
CA GLY A 76 8.65 -10.54 1.80
C GLY A 76 9.33 -10.72 0.44
N ARG A 77 10.62 -11.05 0.49
CA ARG A 77 11.53 -11.14 -0.68
C ARG A 77 11.09 -12.14 -1.78
N ASP A 78 10.24 -13.10 -1.43
CA ASP A 78 9.79 -14.16 -2.34
C ASP A 78 8.54 -13.75 -3.14
N ALA A 79 7.92 -12.62 -2.79
CA ALA A 79 6.80 -12.07 -3.53
C ALA A 79 7.28 -11.24 -4.73
N ASP A 80 6.55 -11.34 -5.83
CA ASP A 80 6.73 -10.50 -7.02
C ASP A 80 5.37 -10.10 -7.58
N TYR A 81 5.07 -8.80 -7.51
CA TYR A 81 3.88 -8.16 -8.07
C TYR A 81 4.13 -7.60 -9.47
N GLY A 82 5.36 -7.71 -9.98
CA GLY A 82 5.78 -7.22 -11.28
C GLY A 82 7.16 -6.58 -11.21
N ASN A 83 8.04 -6.99 -12.12
CA ASN A 83 9.42 -6.49 -12.21
C ASN A 83 10.25 -6.71 -10.92
N GLY A 84 10.03 -7.82 -10.21
CA GLY A 84 10.77 -8.17 -8.99
C GLY A 84 10.37 -7.34 -7.77
N LYS A 85 9.21 -6.69 -7.80
CA LYS A 85 8.76 -5.83 -6.70
C LYS A 85 7.90 -6.61 -5.73
N SER A 86 8.34 -6.65 -4.48
CA SER A 86 7.66 -7.35 -3.38
C SER A 86 6.82 -6.42 -2.48
N CYS A 87 6.84 -5.12 -2.77
CA CYS A 87 6.11 -4.08 -2.06
C CYS A 87 5.15 -3.40 -3.03
N ILE A 88 3.91 -3.16 -2.60
CA ILE A 88 2.95 -2.32 -3.30
C ILE A 88 2.68 -1.04 -2.50
N TRP A 89 2.35 0.02 -3.22
CA TRP A 89 1.79 1.26 -2.68
C TRP A 89 0.50 1.54 -3.41
N VAL A 90 -0.61 1.53 -2.70
CA VAL A 90 -1.95 1.74 -3.25
C VAL A 90 -2.34 3.19 -3.07
N ASP A 91 -2.48 3.91 -4.17
CA ASP A 91 -2.87 5.32 -4.19
C ASP A 91 -4.40 5.41 -4.28
N VAL A 92 -5.05 5.68 -3.15
CA VAL A 92 -6.51 5.73 -3.08
C VAL A 92 -7.03 7.08 -3.58
N LEU A 93 -6.32 8.18 -3.35
CA LEU A 93 -6.75 9.53 -3.73
C LEU A 93 -6.87 9.70 -5.25
N ASP A 94 -5.81 9.35 -5.98
CA ASP A 94 -5.75 9.56 -7.43
C ASP A 94 -6.15 8.30 -8.22
N GLY A 95 -6.19 7.14 -7.56
CA GLY A 95 -6.35 5.82 -8.21
C GLY A 95 -7.77 5.25 -8.28
N GLY A 96 -8.78 5.98 -7.80
CA GLY A 96 -10.19 5.58 -7.88
C GLY A 96 -10.97 5.55 -6.56
N GLY A 97 -10.39 6.06 -5.48
CA GLY A 97 -11.08 6.24 -4.19
C GLY A 97 -11.61 4.93 -3.61
N ASP A 98 -12.81 5.01 -3.02
CA ASP A 98 -13.48 3.88 -2.39
C ASP A 98 -13.63 2.64 -3.28
N ASP A 99 -13.77 2.81 -4.60
CA ASP A 99 -13.90 1.68 -5.52
C ASP A 99 -12.60 0.91 -5.64
N LEU A 100 -11.45 1.58 -5.57
CA LEU A 100 -10.14 0.94 -5.48
C LEU A 100 -10.00 0.18 -4.16
N LEU A 101 -10.41 0.81 -3.05
CA LEU A 101 -10.33 0.22 -1.72
C LEU A 101 -11.17 -1.07 -1.61
N LYS A 102 -12.39 -1.06 -2.15
CA LYS A 102 -13.30 -2.23 -2.16
C LYS A 102 -12.69 -3.45 -2.84
N GLU A 103 -11.86 -3.27 -3.86
CA GLU A 103 -11.20 -4.41 -4.54
C GLU A 103 -10.27 -5.17 -3.60
N PHE A 104 -9.75 -4.53 -2.54
CA PHE A 104 -8.87 -5.17 -1.56
C PHE A 104 -9.62 -5.88 -0.41
N ALA A 105 -10.95 -5.76 -0.32
CA ALA A 105 -11.75 -6.43 0.71
C ALA A 105 -11.47 -7.95 0.81
N PRO A 106 -11.37 -8.73 -0.29
CA PRO A 106 -11.05 -10.16 -0.21
C PRO A 106 -9.71 -10.47 0.45
N PHE A 107 -8.73 -9.55 0.37
CA PHE A 107 -7.47 -9.70 1.07
C PHE A 107 -7.62 -9.37 2.56
N PHE A 108 -8.17 -8.20 2.90
CA PHE A 108 -8.23 -7.73 4.28
C PHE A 108 -9.15 -8.58 5.16
N GLU A 109 -10.34 -8.93 4.65
CA GLU A 109 -11.36 -9.70 5.37
C GLU A 109 -10.98 -11.18 5.58
N ASP A 110 -10.07 -11.73 4.78
CA ASP A 110 -9.64 -13.13 4.91
C ASP A 110 -8.71 -13.33 6.12
N GLN A 111 -9.26 -13.85 7.21
CA GLN A 111 -8.54 -14.14 8.46
C GLN A 111 -7.49 -15.25 8.34
N SER A 112 -7.51 -16.05 7.28
CA SER A 112 -6.48 -17.08 7.03
C SER A 112 -5.17 -16.49 6.53
N ILE A 113 -5.21 -15.29 5.95
CA ILE A 113 -4.03 -14.57 5.45
C ILE A 113 -3.42 -13.77 6.60
N LYS A 114 -2.13 -14.02 6.89
CA LYS A 114 -1.43 -13.41 8.02
C LYS A 114 -0.98 -11.99 7.69
N LYS A 115 -1.44 -11.05 8.52
CA LYS A 115 -1.15 -9.61 8.38
C LYS A 115 -0.49 -9.11 9.66
N VAL A 116 0.52 -8.26 9.51
CA VAL A 116 1.21 -7.55 10.59
C VAL A 116 1.03 -6.07 10.32
N TRP A 117 0.41 -5.36 11.24
CA TRP A 117 0.11 -3.94 11.14
C TRP A 117 1.18 -3.13 11.85
N HIS A 118 1.63 -2.03 11.25
CA HIS A 118 2.65 -1.16 11.85
C HIS A 118 2.11 -0.46 13.11
N ASN A 119 0.80 -0.19 13.16
CA ASN A 119 0.07 0.33 14.30
C ASN A 119 -1.29 -0.36 14.45
N TYR A 120 -1.32 -1.54 15.08
CA TYR A 120 -2.52 -2.38 15.22
C TYR A 120 -3.77 -1.65 15.76
N SER A 121 -3.60 -0.70 16.67
CA SER A 121 -4.72 0.09 17.23
C SER A 121 -5.33 1.09 16.26
N PHE A 122 -4.64 1.40 15.16
CA PHE A 122 -5.05 2.41 14.19
C PHE A 122 -5.39 1.77 12.83
N ASP A 123 -4.52 0.89 12.33
CA ASP A 123 -4.57 0.44 10.93
C ASP A 123 -5.54 -0.74 10.67
N ASN A 124 -6.02 -1.42 11.72
CA ASN A 124 -6.84 -2.64 11.59
C ASN A 124 -8.36 -2.37 11.58
N HIS A 125 -8.80 -1.15 11.86
CA HIS A 125 -10.21 -0.76 11.88
C HIS A 125 -10.62 -0.27 10.50
#